data_AF-A0A6P7PBX9-F1
#
_entry.id   AF-A0A6P7PBX9-F1
#
_cell.length_a   1.000
_cell.length_b   1.000
_cell.length_c   1.000
_cell.angle_alpha   90.00
_cell.angle_beta   90.00
_cell.angle_gamma   90.00
#
_symmetry.space_group_name_H-M   'P 1'
#
loop_
_entity.id
_entity.type
_entity.pdbx_description
1 polymer ?
#
loop_
_entity_poly.entity_id
_entity_poly.type
_entity_poly.pdbx_seq_one_letter_code
_entity_poly.pdbx_strand_id
1 'polypeptide(L)'
;MARFCLAVPALLLLLLFLLSTAPTTAEVLASLSACDQFLLDRTPPRIPGILEDGKILDQNRYKTICQTYKNKRCFVTLYDTRNKIPVFSANRYRGVWEKKRPASKWKVEPQLENVENGENMEEDKGRNCSHQAGNGDHRNNGSFDRGHLFPSSYGFNRTDKTATFTLTNIDPQAASLNKGSWNRMETCVRCLMDRHCVNSNNLTEGFVVTGARPSVAAGSAAGSTSRRFCGRRSAATAPAGTGGWPAPTGAATSRMRPGTST
;
A
#
# COMPACT_ATOMS: atom_id res chain seq x y z
N MET A 1 -43.80 -53.56 31.90
CA MET A 1 -43.68 -52.13 32.27
C MET A 1 -42.24 -51.74 31.99
N ALA A 2 -41.93 -50.99 30.94
CA ALA A 2 -42.11 -49.53 30.86
C ALA A 2 -41.55 -48.83 32.12
N ARG A 3 -40.67 -47.84 32.06
CA ARG A 3 -40.24 -46.99 30.96
C ARG A 3 -39.15 -46.03 31.49
N PHE A 4 -38.22 -45.68 30.60
CA PHE A 4 -37.53 -44.40 30.47
C PHE A 4 -36.89 -43.72 31.69
N CYS A 5 -35.55 -43.76 31.75
CA CYS A 5 -34.75 -42.69 32.35
C CYS A 5 -33.32 -42.63 31.76
N LEU A 6 -33.18 -42.60 30.44
CA LEU A 6 -31.85 -42.38 29.80
C LEU A 6 -31.86 -41.34 28.67
N ALA A 7 -32.99 -40.71 28.37
CA ALA A 7 -33.10 -39.81 27.22
C ALA A 7 -32.69 -38.35 27.49
N VAL A 8 -32.52 -37.93 28.76
CA VAL A 8 -32.30 -36.52 29.09
C VAL A 8 -30.86 -36.03 28.85
N PRO A 9 -29.78 -36.75 29.23
CA PRO A 9 -28.43 -36.21 29.08
C PRO A 9 -27.93 -36.28 27.62
N ALA A 10 -28.37 -37.28 26.85
CA ALA A 10 -28.00 -37.41 25.44
C ALA A 10 -28.64 -36.32 24.56
N LEU A 11 -29.89 -35.93 24.86
CA LEU A 11 -30.60 -34.90 24.09
C LEU A 11 -30.02 -33.50 24.37
N LEU A 12 -29.60 -33.21 25.61
CA LEU A 12 -28.94 -31.95 25.96
C LEU A 12 -27.56 -31.81 25.31
N LEU A 13 -26.81 -32.90 25.22
CA LEU A 13 -25.51 -32.92 24.53
C LEU A 13 -25.66 -32.71 23.02
N LEU A 14 -26.69 -33.29 22.39
CA LEU A 14 -26.97 -33.05 20.97
C LEU A 14 -27.41 -31.61 20.68
N LEU A 15 -28.19 -30.98 21.57
CA LEU A 15 -28.59 -29.58 21.45
C LEU A 15 -27.39 -28.61 21.60
N LEU A 16 -26.42 -28.91 22.49
CA LEU A 16 -25.21 -28.11 22.63
C LEU A 16 -24.28 -28.20 21.40
N PHE A 17 -24.24 -29.34 20.72
CA PHE A 17 -23.50 -29.49 19.45
C PHE A 17 -24.15 -28.74 18.28
N LEU A 18 -25.48 -28.56 18.28
CA LEU A 18 -26.21 -27.83 17.22
C LEU A 18 -26.14 -26.30 17.38
N LEU A 19 -25.82 -25.77 18.56
CA LEU A 19 -25.66 -24.33 18.79
C LEU A 19 -24.24 -23.79 18.48
N SER A 20 -23.25 -24.66 18.22
CA SER A 20 -21.85 -24.23 18.06
C SER A 20 -21.39 -24.04 16.63
N THR A 21 -22.19 -24.35 15.61
CA THR A 21 -21.81 -24.09 14.22
C THR A 21 -22.52 -22.85 13.70
N ALA A 22 -22.23 -21.71 14.31
CA ALA A 22 -22.30 -20.49 13.53
C ALA A 22 -21.23 -20.66 12.44
N PRO A 23 -21.57 -20.65 11.14
CA PRO A 23 -20.56 -20.50 10.13
C PRO A 23 -19.91 -19.14 10.41
N THR A 24 -18.71 -19.16 10.99
CA THR A 24 -17.82 -18.01 10.87
C THR A 24 -17.49 -17.95 9.39
N THR A 25 -18.33 -17.25 8.63
CA THR A 25 -17.91 -16.65 7.38
C THR A 25 -16.81 -15.68 7.77
N ALA A 26 -15.59 -16.20 7.89
CA ALA A 26 -14.39 -15.41 7.70
C ALA A 26 -14.43 -15.02 6.22
N GLU A 27 -15.30 -14.07 5.87
CA GLU A 27 -14.91 -13.14 4.83
C GLU A 27 -13.56 -12.65 5.31
N VAL A 28 -12.51 -13.02 4.58
CA VAL A 28 -11.17 -12.50 4.75
C VAL A 28 -11.32 -11.01 4.47
N LEU A 29 -11.75 -10.27 5.50
CA LEU A 29 -11.94 -8.84 5.47
C LEU A 29 -10.57 -8.31 5.07
N ALA A 30 -10.44 -7.87 3.82
CA ALA A 30 -9.14 -7.48 3.26
C ALA A 30 -8.62 -6.32 4.11
N SER A 31 -7.80 -6.63 5.10
CA SER A 31 -7.42 -5.73 6.17
C SER A 31 -5.94 -5.41 6.00
N LEU A 32 -5.59 -4.15 6.24
CA LEU A 32 -4.21 -3.71 6.29
C LEU A 32 -3.39 -4.46 7.36
N SER A 33 -4.05 -5.11 8.32
CA SER A 33 -3.42 -5.95 9.35
C SER A 33 -2.55 -7.06 8.76
N ALA A 34 -2.90 -7.61 7.59
CA ALA A 34 -2.13 -8.69 6.96
C ALA A 34 -0.69 -8.25 6.60
N CYS A 35 -0.46 -6.95 6.41
CA CYS A 35 0.84 -6.37 6.07
C CYS A 35 1.21 -5.13 6.89
N ASP A 36 0.75 -5.07 8.14
CA ASP A 36 0.94 -3.94 9.04
C ASP A 36 2.39 -3.68 9.45
N GLN A 37 3.31 -4.62 9.21
CA GLN A 37 4.73 -4.48 9.55
C GLN A 37 5.44 -3.34 8.80
N PHE A 38 4.81 -2.80 7.77
CA PHE A 38 5.29 -1.65 6.99
C PHE A 38 4.72 -0.30 7.46
N LEU A 39 3.86 -0.32 8.48
CA LEU A 39 3.25 0.87 9.08
C LEU A 39 3.89 1.15 10.44
N LEU A 40 4.05 2.43 10.75
CA LEU A 40 4.49 2.84 12.08
C LEU A 40 3.49 2.32 13.11
N ASP A 41 3.99 1.66 14.15
CA ASP A 41 3.20 1.07 15.23
C ASP A 41 2.05 0.19 14.73
N ARG A 42 2.22 -0.44 13.56
CA ARG A 42 1.21 -1.28 12.89
C ARG A 42 -0.13 -0.57 12.69
N THR A 43 -0.11 0.77 12.64
CA THR A 43 -1.31 1.60 12.62
C THR A 43 -1.57 2.10 11.19
N PRO A 44 -2.70 1.70 10.55
CA PRO A 44 -3.09 2.23 9.26
C PRO A 44 -3.35 3.73 9.28
N PRO A 45 -3.03 4.47 8.21
CA PRO A 45 -3.43 5.87 8.12
C PRO A 45 -4.96 5.97 8.05
N ARG A 46 -5.54 7.06 8.57
CA ARG A 46 -6.96 7.36 8.34
C ARG A 46 -7.11 8.12 7.02
N ILE A 47 -7.89 7.58 6.09
CA ILE A 47 -8.23 8.18 4.80
C ILE A 47 -9.75 8.29 4.73
N PRO A 48 -10.33 9.46 5.04
CA PRO A 48 -11.78 9.64 5.07
C PRO A 48 -12.46 9.15 3.79
N GLY A 49 -13.54 8.37 3.95
CA GLY A 49 -14.30 7.78 2.84
C GLY A 49 -13.64 6.56 2.17
N ILE A 50 -12.45 6.13 2.59
CA ILE A 50 -11.74 4.97 2.02
C ILE A 50 -11.31 3.99 3.11
N LEU A 51 -10.56 4.47 4.09
CA LEU A 51 -9.93 3.70 5.15
C LEU A 51 -10.14 4.41 6.49
N GLU A 52 -11.06 3.91 7.30
CA GLU A 52 -11.40 4.50 8.60
C GLU A 52 -11.29 3.43 9.68
N ASP A 53 -10.61 3.78 10.79
CA ASP A 53 -10.36 2.87 11.92
C ASP A 53 -9.78 1.51 11.48
N GLY A 54 -8.86 1.55 10.51
CA GLY A 54 -8.21 0.36 9.95
C GLY A 54 -9.11 -0.50 9.03
N LYS A 55 -10.33 -0.07 8.74
CA LYS A 55 -11.30 -0.76 7.90
C LYS A 55 -11.44 -0.08 6.54
N ILE A 56 -11.34 -0.88 5.48
CA ILE A 56 -11.66 -0.44 4.12
C ILE A 56 -13.18 -0.38 3.99
N LEU A 57 -13.72 0.79 3.64
CA LEU A 57 -15.16 1.04 3.59
C LEU A 57 -15.82 0.44 2.34
N ASP A 58 -15.12 0.42 1.20
CA ASP A 58 -15.57 -0.22 -0.04
C ASP A 58 -14.55 -1.30 -0.45
N GLN A 59 -14.79 -2.53 0.00
CA GLN A 59 -13.91 -3.67 -0.27
C GLN A 59 -14.05 -4.22 -1.68
N ASN A 60 -15.07 -3.83 -2.44
CA ASN A 60 -15.21 -4.21 -3.84
C ASN A 60 -14.24 -3.41 -4.71
N ARG A 61 -13.99 -2.16 -4.35
CA ARG A 61 -13.08 -1.26 -5.06
C ARG A 61 -11.66 -1.21 -4.50
N TYR A 62 -11.52 -1.08 -3.19
CA TYR A 62 -10.21 -0.86 -2.58
C TYR A 62 -9.62 -2.17 -2.08
N LYS A 63 -8.40 -2.47 -2.51
CA LYS A 63 -7.71 -3.72 -2.16
C LYS A 63 -6.39 -3.42 -1.47
N THR A 64 -6.15 -4.10 -0.35
CA THR A 64 -4.82 -4.13 0.28
C THR A 64 -3.96 -5.14 -0.46
N ILE A 65 -2.75 -4.72 -0.84
CA ILE A 65 -1.77 -5.56 -1.52
C ILE A 65 -0.52 -5.64 -0.65
N CYS A 66 -0.25 -6.85 -0.19
CA CYS A 66 1.03 -7.24 0.37
C CYS A 66 2.04 -7.44 -0.77
N GLN A 67 2.79 -6.40 -1.11
CA GLN A 67 3.66 -6.38 -2.29
C GLN A 67 4.80 -7.40 -2.11
N THR A 68 4.63 -8.57 -2.72
CA THR A 68 5.46 -9.75 -2.46
C THR A 68 6.26 -10.12 -3.69
N TYR A 69 7.58 -10.19 -3.55
CA TYR A 69 8.48 -10.57 -4.63
C TYR A 69 9.43 -11.67 -4.17
N LYS A 70 9.45 -12.80 -4.88
CA LYS A 70 10.23 -14.00 -4.51
C LYS A 70 9.94 -14.46 -3.07
N ASN A 71 8.65 -14.56 -2.73
CA ASN A 71 8.12 -14.95 -1.41
C ASN A 71 8.52 -13.99 -0.27
N LYS A 72 9.04 -12.81 -0.59
CA LYS A 72 9.37 -11.77 0.38
C LYS A 72 8.37 -10.63 0.28
N ARG A 73 7.65 -10.37 1.37
CA ARG A 73 6.86 -9.14 1.52
C ARG A 73 7.82 -7.94 1.60
N CYS A 74 7.68 -7.00 0.68
CA CYS A 74 8.60 -5.86 0.53
C CYS A 74 8.00 -4.54 1.03
N PHE A 75 6.71 -4.31 0.80
CA PHE A 75 5.97 -3.12 1.24
C PHE A 75 4.45 -3.40 1.15
N VAL A 76 3.61 -2.44 1.55
CA VAL A 76 2.15 -2.56 1.42
C VAL A 76 1.61 -1.43 0.54
N THR A 77 0.59 -1.73 -0.25
CA THR A 77 -0.15 -0.74 -1.03
C THR A 77 -1.64 -0.89 -0.78
N LEU A 78 -2.34 0.22 -0.54
CA LEU A 78 -3.79 0.27 -0.70
C LEU A 78 -4.09 0.76 -2.11
N TYR A 79 -4.88 0.00 -2.86
CA TYR A 79 -5.05 0.18 -4.29
C TYR A 79 -6.51 0.39 -4.68
N ASP A 80 -6.77 1.30 -5.61
CA ASP A 80 -8.09 1.57 -6.19
C ASP A 80 -8.21 0.79 -7.51
N THR A 81 -8.93 -0.34 -7.51
CA THR A 81 -9.05 -1.20 -8.70
C THR A 81 -9.87 -0.58 -9.81
N ARG A 82 -10.75 0.37 -9.49
CA ARG A 82 -11.59 1.08 -10.46
C ARG A 82 -10.79 2.09 -11.25
N ASN A 83 -9.99 2.90 -10.55
CA ASN A 83 -9.13 3.90 -11.20
C ASN A 83 -7.77 3.34 -11.62
N LYS A 84 -7.44 2.11 -11.19
CA LYS A 84 -6.17 1.44 -11.46
C LYS A 84 -4.94 2.24 -10.98
N ILE A 85 -5.07 2.91 -9.84
CA ILE A 85 -3.99 3.68 -9.21
C ILE A 85 -3.86 3.33 -7.73
N PRO A 86 -2.65 3.43 -7.15
CA PRO A 86 -2.50 3.31 -5.71
C PRO A 86 -3.13 4.50 -4.99
N VAL A 87 -3.82 4.23 -3.88
CA VAL A 87 -4.24 5.24 -2.91
C VAL A 87 -3.02 5.63 -2.06
N PHE A 88 -2.31 4.64 -1.52
CA PHE A 88 -1.02 4.85 -0.88
C PHE A 88 -0.13 3.60 -0.93
N SER A 89 1.18 3.80 -0.85
CA SER A 89 2.17 2.76 -0.52
C SER A 89 2.87 3.11 0.79
N ALA A 90 3.11 2.11 1.64
CA ALA A 90 3.85 2.25 2.87
C ALA A 90 4.98 1.23 2.98
N ASN A 91 6.14 1.67 3.48
CA ASN A 91 7.32 0.82 3.61
C ASN A 91 8.07 1.05 4.93
N ARG A 92 8.74 0.00 5.38
CA ARG A 92 9.76 0.05 6.44
C ARG A 92 11.12 0.32 5.83
N TYR A 93 11.64 1.53 6.01
CA TYR A 93 12.98 1.94 5.62
C TYR A 93 14.03 1.34 6.56
N ARG A 94 15.13 0.82 6.01
CA ARG A 94 16.21 0.15 6.76
C ARG A 94 17.61 0.66 6.37
N GLY A 95 17.68 1.84 5.76
CA GLY A 95 18.86 2.26 5.00
C GLY A 95 18.89 1.64 3.60
N VAL A 96 19.99 1.88 2.89
CA VAL A 96 20.22 1.39 1.52
C VAL A 96 21.56 0.67 1.48
N TRP A 97 21.51 -0.67 1.41
CA TRP A 97 22.70 -1.51 1.26
C TRP A 97 23.15 -1.58 -0.20
N GLU A 98 22.24 -1.93 -1.10
CA GLU A 98 22.50 -1.97 -2.54
C GLU A 98 22.23 -0.59 -3.14
N LYS A 99 23.20 0.03 -3.83
CA LYS A 99 23.02 1.36 -4.42
C LYS A 99 22.48 1.31 -5.85
N LYS A 100 22.73 0.23 -6.59
CA LYS A 100 22.39 0.14 -8.01
C LYS A 100 20.89 -0.04 -8.23
N ARG A 101 20.29 0.82 -9.07
CA ARG A 101 18.91 0.66 -9.54
C ARG A 101 18.80 -0.62 -10.40
N PRO A 102 17.79 -1.48 -10.19
CA PRO A 102 17.56 -2.64 -11.05
C PRO A 102 17.06 -2.22 -12.43
N ALA A 103 17.15 -3.16 -13.38
CA ALA A 103 16.52 -2.98 -14.69
C ALA A 103 15.00 -2.86 -14.54
N SER A 104 14.39 -2.00 -15.35
CA SER A 104 12.96 -1.69 -15.30
C SER A 104 12.11 -2.81 -15.90
N LYS A 105 12.00 -3.92 -15.18
CA LYS A 105 11.07 -4.99 -15.50
C LYS A 105 9.77 -4.78 -14.71
N TRP A 106 8.76 -4.26 -15.40
CA TRP A 106 7.45 -3.95 -14.84
C TRP A 106 6.68 -5.22 -14.48
N LYS A 107 5.93 -5.15 -13.39
CA LYS A 107 5.21 -6.30 -12.83
C LYS A 107 3.76 -5.97 -12.54
N VAL A 108 2.95 -7.01 -12.42
CA VAL A 108 1.53 -6.97 -12.04
C VAL A 108 1.28 -7.95 -10.90
N GLU A 109 0.17 -7.73 -10.20
CA GLU A 109 -0.32 -8.52 -9.07
C GLU A 109 -1.36 -9.52 -9.58
N PRO A 110 -1.00 -10.80 -9.83
CA PRO A 110 -1.92 -11.75 -10.46
C PRO A 110 -3.18 -12.04 -9.62
N GLN A 111 -3.09 -11.91 -8.30
CA GLN A 111 -4.19 -12.06 -7.33
C GLN A 111 -5.29 -10.99 -7.45
N LEU A 112 -5.01 -9.85 -8.12
CA LEU A 112 -6.06 -8.87 -8.44
C LEU A 112 -6.93 -9.30 -9.62
N GLU A 113 -6.43 -10.16 -10.51
CA GLU A 113 -7.20 -10.62 -11.67
C GLU A 113 -7.94 -11.94 -11.38
N ASN A 114 -7.33 -12.83 -10.59
CA ASN A 114 -7.98 -14.03 -10.06
C ASN A 114 -7.47 -14.29 -8.64
N VAL A 115 -8.38 -14.36 -7.67
CA VAL A 115 -8.10 -14.58 -6.25
C VAL A 115 -7.40 -15.90 -5.94
N GLU A 116 -7.47 -16.88 -6.84
CA GLU A 116 -6.77 -18.17 -6.71
C GLU A 116 -5.28 -18.07 -7.04
N ASN A 117 -4.83 -16.98 -7.68
CA ASN A 117 -3.42 -16.77 -7.99
C ASN A 117 -2.61 -16.44 -6.73
N GLY A 118 -1.32 -16.75 -6.76
CA GLY A 118 -0.42 -16.49 -5.64
C GLY A 118 -0.15 -14.99 -5.40
N GLU A 119 0.34 -14.67 -4.19
CA GLU A 119 0.66 -13.28 -3.79
C GLU A 119 1.90 -12.69 -4.48
N ASN A 120 2.68 -13.49 -5.20
CA ASN A 120 3.91 -13.00 -5.83
C ASN A 120 3.61 -12.18 -7.08
N MET A 121 4.17 -10.99 -7.15
CA MET A 121 4.15 -10.18 -8.36
C MET A 121 4.92 -10.85 -9.50
N GLU A 122 4.40 -10.70 -10.72
CA GLU A 122 4.91 -11.35 -11.94
C GLU A 122 5.28 -10.32 -12.99
N GLU A 123 6.28 -10.60 -13.83
CA GLU A 123 6.62 -9.72 -14.97
C GLU A 123 5.39 -9.56 -15.90
N ASP A 124 5.03 -8.32 -16.23
CA ASP A 124 3.95 -8.08 -17.16
C ASP A 124 4.40 -8.35 -18.60
N LYS A 125 3.78 -9.35 -19.21
CA LYS A 125 4.02 -9.78 -20.59
C LYS A 125 2.99 -9.20 -21.56
N GLY A 126 2.41 -8.05 -21.24
CA GLY A 126 1.37 -7.40 -22.05
C GLY A 126 -0.01 -8.00 -21.77
N ARG A 127 -0.27 -8.36 -20.51
CA ARG A 127 -1.55 -8.91 -20.09
C ARG A 127 -2.63 -7.83 -20.19
N ASN A 128 -3.85 -8.23 -20.54
CA ASN A 128 -5.01 -7.37 -20.34
C ASN A 128 -5.43 -7.47 -18.88
N CYS A 129 -5.26 -6.38 -18.13
CA CYS A 129 -5.56 -6.30 -16.71
C CYS A 129 -6.88 -5.56 -16.51
N SER A 130 -7.86 -6.19 -15.84
CA SER A 130 -9.17 -5.58 -15.60
C SER A 130 -9.19 -4.76 -14.31
N HIS A 131 -8.49 -5.24 -13.28
CA HIS A 131 -8.56 -4.68 -11.93
C HIS A 131 -7.30 -3.92 -11.50
N GLN A 132 -6.33 -3.78 -12.40
CA GLN A 132 -5.10 -3.00 -12.19
C GLN A 132 -4.57 -2.42 -13.50
N ALA A 133 -3.57 -1.55 -13.38
CA ALA A 133 -2.82 -1.03 -14.51
C ALA A 133 -1.85 -2.09 -15.05
N GLY A 134 -1.91 -2.33 -16.36
CA GLY A 134 -0.91 -3.08 -17.11
C GLY A 134 0.14 -2.16 -17.71
N ASN A 135 1.24 -2.72 -18.22
CA ASN A 135 2.31 -1.94 -18.81
C ASN A 135 1.84 -1.20 -20.08
N GLY A 136 0.81 -1.71 -20.73
CA GLY A 136 0.11 -1.07 -21.85
C GLY A 136 -0.50 0.29 -21.49
N ASP A 137 -1.05 0.43 -20.28
CA ASP A 137 -1.71 1.66 -19.81
C ASP A 137 -0.74 2.85 -19.64
N HIS A 138 0.56 2.55 -19.59
CA HIS A 138 1.62 3.55 -19.49
C HIS A 138 2.43 3.70 -20.79
N ARG A 139 1.94 3.20 -21.92
CA ARG A 139 2.55 3.45 -23.25
C ARG A 139 2.08 4.80 -23.80
N ASN A 140 2.92 5.43 -24.63
CA ASN A 140 2.60 6.65 -25.36
C ASN A 140 2.20 7.87 -24.50
N ASN A 141 2.59 7.88 -23.23
CA ASN A 141 2.11 8.83 -22.25
C ASN A 141 2.96 10.11 -22.17
N GLY A 142 3.57 10.57 -23.28
CA GLY A 142 4.79 11.41 -23.36
C GLY A 142 5.00 12.59 -22.39
N SER A 143 3.96 13.10 -21.72
CA SER A 143 4.06 14.10 -20.65
C SER A 143 4.19 13.51 -19.23
N PHE A 144 4.00 12.20 -19.07
CA PHE A 144 3.90 11.49 -17.80
C PHE A 144 4.94 10.38 -17.72
N ASP A 145 5.62 10.29 -16.59
CA ASP A 145 6.48 9.16 -16.25
C ASP A 145 5.68 8.14 -15.42
N ARG A 146 6.24 6.92 -15.29
CA ARG A 146 5.81 5.92 -14.28
C ARG A 146 6.35 6.34 -12.91
N GLY A 147 5.62 7.22 -12.22
CA GLY A 147 5.98 7.76 -10.91
C GLY A 147 5.80 6.70 -9.82
N HIS A 148 6.85 6.44 -9.05
CA HIS A 148 6.77 5.48 -7.95
C HIS A 148 6.21 6.16 -6.70
N LEU A 149 5.31 5.50 -5.96
CA LEU A 149 4.95 5.95 -4.61
C LEU A 149 6.01 5.52 -3.60
N PHE A 150 6.37 4.23 -3.61
CA PHE A 150 7.56 3.74 -2.94
C PHE A 150 8.75 3.73 -3.92
N PRO A 151 9.70 4.68 -3.82
CA PRO A 151 10.78 4.77 -4.79
C PRO A 151 11.82 3.66 -4.61
N SER A 152 12.35 3.18 -5.74
CA SER A 152 13.43 2.18 -5.74
C SER A 152 14.69 2.65 -4.99
N SER A 153 14.89 3.96 -4.86
CA SER A 153 16.01 4.52 -4.09
C SER A 153 15.95 4.16 -2.59
N TYR A 154 14.77 3.82 -2.05
CA TYR A 154 14.59 3.47 -0.64
C TYR A 154 14.68 1.97 -0.35
N GLY A 155 14.66 1.12 -1.38
CA GLY A 155 14.78 -0.32 -1.20
C GLY A 155 16.14 -0.69 -0.61
N PHE A 156 16.15 -1.53 0.43
CA PHE A 156 17.36 -1.92 1.15
C PHE A 156 18.32 -2.72 0.27
N ASN A 157 17.80 -3.75 -0.41
CA ASN A 157 18.58 -4.63 -1.28
C ASN A 157 17.93 -4.80 -2.67
N ARG A 158 18.59 -5.56 -3.56
CA ARG A 158 18.13 -5.78 -4.95
C ARG A 158 16.69 -6.29 -5.03
N THR A 159 16.27 -7.19 -4.14
CA THR A 159 14.90 -7.73 -4.08
C THR A 159 13.90 -6.62 -3.76
N ASP A 160 14.14 -5.84 -2.70
CA ASP A 160 13.26 -4.73 -2.30
C ASP A 160 13.15 -3.67 -3.41
N LYS A 161 14.28 -3.34 -4.04
CA LYS A 161 14.32 -2.40 -5.18
C LYS A 161 13.59 -2.93 -6.41
N THR A 162 13.62 -4.24 -6.65
CA THR A 162 12.96 -4.85 -7.82
C THR A 162 11.44 -4.94 -7.61
N ALA A 163 11.01 -5.10 -6.37
CA ALA A 163 9.60 -5.13 -6.00
C ALA A 163 8.90 -3.78 -6.25
N THR A 164 9.63 -2.65 -6.17
CA THR A 164 9.02 -1.32 -6.40
C THR A 164 8.54 -1.09 -7.83
N PHE A 165 8.88 -1.97 -8.77
CA PHE A 165 8.51 -1.89 -10.19
C PHE A 165 7.20 -2.66 -10.51
N THR A 166 6.43 -3.05 -9.50
CA THR A 166 5.02 -3.42 -9.72
C THR A 166 4.20 -2.19 -10.08
N LEU A 167 3.31 -2.31 -11.07
CA LEU A 167 2.49 -1.21 -11.57
C LEU A 167 1.43 -0.76 -10.57
N THR A 168 1.09 -1.61 -9.60
CA THR A 168 0.22 -1.22 -8.48
C THR A 168 0.89 -0.23 -7.52
N ASN A 169 2.21 -0.02 -7.62
CA ASN A 169 2.97 1.04 -6.91
C ASN A 169 3.19 2.29 -7.79
N ILE A 170 2.63 2.32 -9.00
CA ILE A 170 2.90 3.36 -10.00
C ILE A 170 1.68 4.24 -10.21
N ASP A 171 1.96 5.53 -10.30
CA ASP A 171 0.99 6.58 -10.63
C ASP A 171 1.49 7.36 -11.86
N PRO A 172 0.63 7.67 -12.85
CA PRO A 172 0.99 8.57 -13.94
C PRO A 172 1.34 9.96 -13.41
N GLN A 173 2.64 10.26 -13.35
CA GLN A 173 3.16 11.47 -12.73
C GLN A 173 3.79 12.37 -13.78
N ALA A 174 3.46 13.67 -13.78
CA ALA A 174 4.04 14.62 -14.74
C ALA A 174 5.57 14.56 -14.71
N ALA A 175 6.21 14.48 -15.88
CA ALA A 175 7.65 14.24 -15.96
C ALA A 175 8.48 15.32 -15.25
N SER A 176 8.01 16.57 -15.28
CA SER A 176 8.62 17.69 -14.56
C SER A 176 8.53 17.55 -13.03
N LEU A 177 7.42 17.02 -12.51
CA LEU A 177 7.26 16.70 -11.09
C LEU A 177 8.16 15.54 -10.69
N ASN A 178 8.06 14.41 -11.40
CA ASN A 178 8.82 13.19 -11.12
C ASN A 178 10.33 13.42 -11.11
N LYS A 179 10.88 14.00 -12.19
CA LYS A 179 12.32 14.24 -12.35
C LYS A 179 12.81 15.45 -11.55
N GLY A 180 11.91 16.37 -11.22
CA GLY A 180 12.21 17.64 -10.55
C GLY A 180 12.00 17.61 -9.04
N SER A 181 10.92 18.26 -8.58
CA SER A 181 10.67 18.47 -7.16
C SER A 181 10.44 17.18 -6.39
N TRP A 182 9.82 16.17 -7.01
CA TRP A 182 9.57 14.89 -6.38
C TRP A 182 10.89 14.14 -6.09
N ASN A 183 11.77 13.97 -7.08
CA ASN A 183 13.09 13.36 -6.88
C ASN A 183 13.94 14.11 -5.82
N ARG A 184 13.92 15.44 -5.80
CA ARG A 184 14.60 16.22 -4.76
C ARG A 184 14.02 15.94 -3.37
N MET A 185 12.69 15.89 -3.25
CA MET A 185 12.01 15.53 -2.01
C MET A 185 12.38 14.11 -1.59
N GLU A 186 12.34 13.14 -2.50
CA GLU A 186 12.70 11.75 -2.22
C GLU A 186 14.15 11.65 -1.68
N THR A 187 15.08 12.36 -2.31
CA THR A 187 16.49 12.42 -1.90
C THR A 187 16.64 13.05 -0.51
N CYS A 188 15.95 14.15 -0.24
CA CYS A 188 15.97 14.82 1.06
C CYS A 188 15.40 13.92 2.18
N VAL A 189 14.23 13.31 1.96
CA VAL A 189 13.61 12.34 2.88
C VAL A 189 14.60 11.22 3.22
N ARG A 190 15.27 10.65 2.22
CA ARG A 190 16.26 9.58 2.42
C ARG A 190 17.40 10.05 3.32
N CYS A 191 17.97 11.23 3.05
CA CYS A 191 19.02 11.81 3.89
C CYS A 191 18.56 12.02 5.34
N LEU A 192 17.30 12.45 5.56
CA LEU A 192 16.76 12.60 6.91
C LEU A 192 16.60 11.25 7.62
N MET A 193 16.09 10.23 6.92
CA MET A 193 15.94 8.89 7.51
C MET A 193 17.30 8.26 7.84
N ASP A 194 18.28 8.39 6.95
CA ASP A 194 19.65 7.89 7.17
C ASP A 194 20.30 8.53 8.41
N ARG A 195 20.05 9.82 8.64
CA ARG A 195 20.67 10.58 9.73
C ARG A 195 19.93 10.46 11.06
N HIS A 196 18.60 10.33 11.04
CA HIS A 196 17.78 10.58 12.23
C HIS A 196 16.84 9.45 12.61
N CYS A 197 16.49 8.53 11.70
CA CYS A 197 15.62 7.42 12.05
C CYS A 197 16.48 6.20 12.46
N VAL A 198 16.85 6.15 13.74
CA VAL A 198 17.60 5.04 14.36
C VAL A 198 16.77 4.44 15.49
N ASN A 199 16.65 3.11 15.53
CA ASN A 199 15.89 2.42 16.57
C ASN A 199 16.74 2.11 17.82
N SER A 200 16.13 1.47 18.81
CA SER A 200 16.77 1.12 20.09
C SER A 200 17.99 0.20 19.96
N ASN A 201 18.13 -0.51 18.84
CA ASN A 201 19.26 -1.39 18.56
C ASN A 201 20.37 -0.68 17.77
N ASN A 202 20.32 0.66 17.69
CA ASN A 202 21.25 1.49 16.91
C ASN A 202 21.27 1.16 15.41
N LEU A 203 20.16 0.66 14.87
CA LEU A 203 19.99 0.37 13.44
C LEU A 203 19.08 1.42 12.79
N THR A 204 19.40 1.81 11.55
CA THR A 204 18.52 2.68 10.75
C THR A 204 17.16 2.01 10.53
N GLU A 205 16.10 2.65 10.99
CA GLU A 205 14.72 2.18 10.86
C GLU A 205 13.76 3.36 10.81
N GLY A 206 13.00 3.48 9.71
CA GLY A 206 11.95 4.49 9.55
C GLY A 206 10.72 3.92 8.83
N PHE A 207 9.62 4.65 8.84
CA PHE A 207 8.39 4.26 8.16
C PHE A 207 7.91 5.40 7.27
N VAL A 208 7.66 5.09 6.00
CA VAL A 208 7.24 6.08 5.00
C VAL A 208 5.90 5.70 4.44
N VAL A 209 5.01 6.67 4.31
CA VAL A 209 3.72 6.52 3.64
C VAL A 209 3.62 7.58 2.55
N THR A 210 3.48 7.13 1.30
CA THR A 210 3.26 8.01 0.16
C THR A 210 1.90 7.72 -0.43
N GLY A 211 1.09 8.74 -0.66
CA GLY A 211 -0.22 8.66 -1.30
C GLY A 211 -0.25 9.30 -2.68
N ALA A 212 -1.20 8.86 -3.49
CA ALA A 212 -1.60 9.54 -4.71
C ALA A 212 -3.09 9.88 -4.63
N ARG A 213 -3.46 11.04 -5.15
CA ARG A 213 -4.84 11.49 -5.24
C ARG A 213 -5.24 11.55 -6.71
N PRO A 214 -6.31 10.84 -7.13
CA PRO A 214 -6.79 10.90 -8.49
C PRO A 214 -7.05 12.35 -8.94
N SER A 215 -6.77 12.64 -10.20
CA SER A 215 -7.19 13.88 -10.82
C SER A 215 -8.68 13.84 -11.14
N VAL A 216 -9.33 15.00 -11.14
CA VAL A 216 -10.77 15.13 -11.44
C VAL A 216 -11.06 15.20 -12.95
N ALA A 217 -10.04 15.14 -13.80
CA ALA A 217 -10.16 15.27 -15.25
C ALA A 217 -9.46 14.10 -15.96
N ALA A 218 -10.16 13.48 -16.91
CA ALA A 218 -9.61 12.41 -17.75
C ALA A 218 -8.31 12.89 -18.43
N GLY A 219 -7.24 12.10 -18.31
CA GLY A 219 -5.93 12.41 -18.90
C GLY A 219 -5.03 13.36 -18.11
N SER A 220 -5.42 13.79 -16.90
CA SER A 220 -4.57 14.59 -16.01
C SER A 220 -3.78 13.72 -15.03
N ALA A 221 -2.52 14.09 -14.73
CA ALA A 221 -1.74 13.42 -13.68
C ALA A 221 -2.46 13.49 -12.33
N ALA A 222 -2.43 12.38 -11.60
CA ALA A 222 -2.77 12.38 -10.20
C ALA A 222 -1.75 13.19 -9.39
N GLY A 223 -2.21 13.81 -8.31
CA GLY A 223 -1.35 14.55 -7.41
C GLY A 223 -0.73 13.58 -6.39
N SER A 224 0.59 13.55 -6.28
CA SER A 224 1.28 12.72 -5.28
C SER A 224 1.58 13.52 -4.01
N THR A 225 1.42 12.92 -2.83
CA THR A 225 1.75 13.52 -1.52
C THR A 225 2.45 12.49 -0.65
N SER A 226 3.60 12.82 -0.06
CA SER A 226 4.34 11.91 0.84
C SER A 226 4.33 12.44 2.27
N ARG A 227 4.17 11.53 3.25
CA ARG A 227 4.33 11.80 4.69
C ARG A 227 5.34 10.84 5.30
N ARG A 228 6.12 11.35 6.25
CA ARG A 228 7.22 10.63 6.92
C ARG A 228 6.92 10.44 8.39
N PHE A 229 7.30 9.29 8.92
CA PHE A 229 7.28 9.05 10.36
C PHE A 229 8.55 8.28 10.79
N CYS A 230 9.35 8.85 11.69
CA CYS A 230 10.35 8.05 12.42
C CYS A 230 9.65 7.47 13.67
N GLY A 231 9.68 6.16 13.84
CA GLY A 231 9.23 5.52 15.07
C GLY A 231 10.40 5.26 15.99
N ARG A 232 10.44 5.88 17.18
CA ARG A 232 11.15 5.27 18.30
C ARG A 232 10.20 4.23 18.90
N ARG A 233 10.52 2.94 18.77
CA ARG A 233 10.00 1.94 19.72
C ARG A 233 10.70 2.18 21.05
N SER A 234 10.25 3.19 21.79
CA SER A 234 10.58 3.34 23.20
C SER A 234 9.48 2.64 23.98
N ALA A 235 9.84 1.62 24.75
CA ALA A 235 9.01 1.09 25.81
C ALA A 235 8.84 2.18 26.88
N ALA A 236 7.93 3.11 26.64
CA ALA A 236 7.48 4.09 27.60
C ALA A 236 6.07 4.51 27.18
N THR A 237 5.12 4.11 28.01
CA THR A 237 3.71 4.50 27.99
C THR A 237 3.58 5.99 27.70
N ALA A 238 2.91 6.36 26.61
CA ALA A 238 2.47 7.74 26.36
C ALA A 238 0.96 7.73 26.09
N PRO A 239 0.20 8.68 26.67
CA PRO A 239 -1.25 8.61 26.72
C PRO A 239 -1.89 8.85 25.35
N ALA A 240 -3.10 8.31 25.19
CA ALA A 240 -3.96 8.54 24.03
C ALA A 240 -4.18 10.04 23.81
N GLY A 241 -3.47 10.63 22.86
CA GLY A 241 -3.60 12.02 22.44
C GLY A 241 -4.33 12.09 21.10
N THR A 242 -5.48 12.75 21.10
CA THR A 242 -6.31 13.09 19.94
C THR A 242 -5.58 14.02 18.98
N GLY A 243 -4.70 13.46 18.14
CA GLY A 243 -3.98 14.20 17.09
C GLY A 243 -4.61 13.98 15.73
N GLY A 244 -5.57 14.81 15.35
CA GLY A 244 -6.06 14.86 13.98
C GLY A 244 -4.92 15.17 12.99
N TRP A 245 -4.94 14.49 11.84
CA TRP A 245 -3.96 14.66 10.76
C TRP A 245 -3.94 16.10 10.25
N PRO A 246 -2.86 16.88 10.42
CA PRO A 246 -2.80 18.22 9.84
C PRO A 246 -2.77 18.11 8.31
N ALA A 247 -3.59 18.91 7.61
CA ALA A 247 -3.60 19.01 6.15
C ALA A 247 -2.19 19.29 5.61
N PRO A 248 -1.80 18.74 4.44
CA PRO A 248 -0.46 18.94 3.92
C PRO A 248 -0.26 20.40 3.51
N THR A 249 0.58 21.12 4.24
CA THR A 249 1.18 22.38 3.77
C THR A 249 2.25 22.04 2.73
N GLY A 250 1.85 21.84 1.49
CA GLY A 250 2.77 21.52 0.38
C GLY A 250 2.19 20.65 -0.73
N ALA A 251 0.89 20.72 -1.02
CA ALA A 251 0.35 20.12 -2.23
C ALA A 251 0.90 20.87 -3.46
N ALA A 252 1.84 20.28 -4.18
CA ALA A 252 2.25 20.78 -5.49
C ALA A 252 1.17 20.38 -6.53
N THR A 253 0.13 21.19 -6.67
CA THR A 253 -0.79 21.07 -7.80
C THR A 253 -0.27 21.92 -8.96
N SER A 254 0.20 21.31 -10.05
CA SER A 254 0.44 22.03 -11.29
C SER A 254 -0.91 22.38 -11.94
N ARG A 255 -1.26 23.67 -12.00
CA ARG A 255 -2.43 24.17 -12.73
C ARG A 255 -1.98 24.69 -14.11
N MET A 256 -2.71 24.29 -15.16
CA MET A 256 -2.55 24.73 -16.54
C MET A 256 -2.67 26.27 -16.63
N ARG A 257 -1.76 26.94 -17.35
CA ARG A 257 -2.06 28.24 -17.96
C ARG A 257 -2.46 27.98 -19.42
N PRO A 258 -3.59 28.53 -19.92
CA PRO A 258 -3.93 28.40 -21.33
C PRO A 258 -2.88 29.14 -22.17
N GLY A 259 -2.18 28.41 -23.03
CA GLY A 259 -1.40 29.01 -24.12
C GLY A 259 -2.34 29.29 -25.27
N THR A 260 -2.51 30.56 -25.61
CA THR A 260 -3.20 31.02 -26.81
C THR A 260 -2.46 30.53 -28.06
N SER A 261 -3.23 30.01 -29.01
CA SER A 261 -2.77 29.67 -30.35
C SER A 261 -2.32 30.91 -31.12
N THR A 262 -1.12 30.85 -31.68
CA THR A 262 -0.74 31.50 -32.94
C THR A 262 0.08 30.50 -33.74
#